data_AF-A0A2E2HMA8-F1
#
_entry.id   AF-A0A2E2HMA8-F1
#
_cell.length_a   1.000
_cell.length_b   1.000
_cell.length_c   1.000
_cell.angle_alpha   90.00
_cell.angle_beta   90.00
_cell.angle_gamma   90.00
#
_symmetry.space_group_name_H-M   'P 1'
#
loop_
_entity.id
_entity.type
_entity.pdbx_description
1 polymer ?
#
loop_
_entity_poly.entity_id
_entity_poly.type
_entity_poly.pdbx_seq_one_letter_code
_entity_poly.pdbx_strand_id
1 'polypeptide(L)'
;MEQQALPNGTNSPQSHRTILLPRLENFFVEVREKKSGQITPEWIDYWDRTNALPSLVRVSLAETEEAPRQKTFPIFSNQAIHAKPPRKILRLSAKRFEIDGIPGAGSEDGANVVFIIDKSVSMNMGRHNRLAIAKNAVQTSLNKMAQSGGRQFAIYTYNKESESFGPQLVRASSQNVKKAEDWLSTQNVDRRLWGNQGILEAIQKVFEGGSRPTEIWLIADSGFLHDTKSKNPLNVRGALSALNPQKTPFNIILLEGVGQDLNSLLSTPFGTEIERIRTENNGVFIPINL
;
A
#
# COMPACT_ATOMS: atom_id res chain seq x y z
N MET A 1 -35.47 -29.52 22.70
CA MET A 1 -35.42 -28.11 22.25
C MET A 1 -35.95 -28.09 20.83
N GLU A 2 -37.13 -27.51 20.64
CA GLU A 2 -37.82 -27.45 19.35
C GLU A 2 -37.05 -26.57 18.36
N GLN A 3 -36.79 -27.09 17.17
CA GLN A 3 -36.25 -26.29 16.06
C GLN A 3 -37.35 -25.37 15.55
N GLN A 4 -37.18 -24.06 15.75
CA GLN A 4 -38.01 -23.05 15.10
C GLN A 4 -37.72 -23.04 13.59
N ALA A 5 -38.80 -22.97 12.79
CA ALA A 5 -38.72 -22.78 11.36
C ALA A 5 -38.03 -21.45 11.00
N LEU A 6 -37.22 -21.47 9.95
CA LEU A 6 -36.54 -20.29 9.40
C LEU A 6 -37.58 -19.23 8.95
N PRO A 7 -37.47 -17.96 9.40
CA PRO A 7 -38.30 -16.90 8.85
C PRO A 7 -37.89 -16.59 7.40
N ASN A 8 -38.91 -16.35 6.56
CA ASN A 8 -38.75 -16.00 5.16
C ASN A 8 -37.96 -14.70 4.95
N GLY A 9 -37.27 -14.66 3.82
CA GLY A 9 -36.29 -13.64 3.48
C GLY A 9 -36.86 -12.22 3.41
N THR A 10 -36.21 -11.32 4.14
CA THR A 10 -36.18 -9.89 3.82
C THR A 10 -34.83 -9.31 4.23
N ASN A 11 -34.23 -8.61 3.26
CA ASN A 11 -33.02 -7.81 3.25
C ASN A 11 -32.53 -7.23 4.60
N SER A 12 -31.24 -7.42 4.89
CA SER A 12 -30.44 -6.51 5.72
C SER A 12 -29.01 -6.43 5.14
N PRO A 13 -28.44 -5.22 4.93
CA PRO A 13 -27.15 -5.04 4.27
C PRO A 13 -25.93 -5.18 5.20
N GLN A 14 -26.12 -5.51 6.47
CA GLN A 14 -25.01 -5.68 7.43
C GLN A 14 -25.30 -6.84 8.39
N SER A 15 -24.95 -8.05 7.97
CA SER A 15 -24.72 -9.13 8.93
C SER A 15 -23.56 -9.96 8.44
N HIS A 16 -22.41 -9.86 9.11
CA HIS A 16 -21.38 -10.89 9.05
C HIS A 16 -21.99 -12.13 9.71
N ARG A 17 -22.42 -13.10 8.90
CA ARG A 17 -22.92 -14.39 9.39
C ARG A 17 -21.72 -15.33 9.49
N THR A 18 -21.20 -15.53 10.70
CA THR A 18 -20.34 -16.69 10.96
C THR A 18 -21.24 -17.92 10.99
N ILE A 19 -21.21 -18.72 9.93
CA ILE A 19 -21.89 -20.01 9.90
C ILE A 19 -20.89 -21.02 10.45
N LEU A 20 -21.13 -21.53 11.66
CA LEU A 20 -20.46 -22.73 12.16
C LEU A 20 -21.05 -23.91 11.37
N LEU A 21 -20.31 -24.37 10.37
CA LEU A 21 -20.67 -25.58 9.63
C LEU A 21 -20.25 -26.79 10.47
N PRO A 22 -21.13 -27.79 10.72
CA PRO A 22 -20.70 -29.05 11.31
C PRO A 22 -19.73 -29.74 10.34
N ARG A 23 -18.86 -30.60 10.90
CA ARG A 23 -17.69 -31.25 10.27
C ARG A 23 -17.77 -31.37 8.74
N LEU A 24 -17.12 -30.44 8.04
CA LEU A 24 -16.93 -30.49 6.58
C LEU A 24 -15.81 -31.46 6.26
N GLU A 25 -16.07 -32.45 5.42
CA GLU A 25 -15.04 -33.34 4.88
C GLU A 25 -14.45 -32.79 3.59
N ASN A 26 -15.28 -32.17 2.73
CA ASN A 26 -14.83 -31.66 1.44
C ASN A 26 -15.34 -30.23 1.16
N PHE A 27 -14.45 -29.38 0.65
CA PHE A 27 -14.71 -27.99 0.27
C PHE A 27 -14.21 -27.75 -1.15
N PHE A 28 -15.12 -27.40 -2.07
CA PHE A 28 -14.78 -27.11 -3.46
C PHE A 28 -15.18 -25.69 -3.84
N VAL A 29 -14.29 -24.98 -4.52
CA VAL A 29 -14.55 -23.68 -5.14
C VAL A 29 -14.35 -23.83 -6.63
N GLU A 30 -15.44 -23.69 -7.38
CA GLU A 30 -15.44 -23.87 -8.82
C GLU A 30 -15.85 -22.56 -9.50
N VAL A 31 -15.29 -22.29 -10.68
CA VAL A 31 -15.51 -21.05 -11.41
C VAL A 31 -15.91 -21.26 -12.86
N ARG A 32 -16.63 -20.27 -13.42
CA ARG A 32 -16.84 -20.10 -14.86
C ARG A 32 -16.23 -18.78 -15.31
N GLU A 33 -15.43 -18.87 -16.38
CA GLU A 33 -14.81 -17.72 -17.01
C GLU A 33 -15.71 -17.13 -18.08
N LYS A 34 -15.52 -15.85 -18.39
CA LYS A 34 -16.08 -15.22 -19.57
C LYS A 34 -15.02 -15.15 -20.65
N LYS A 35 -15.19 -15.94 -21.72
CA LYS A 35 -14.33 -15.91 -22.90
C LYS A 35 -15.12 -15.27 -24.06
N SER A 36 -14.55 -14.24 -24.67
CA SER A 36 -15.13 -13.57 -25.85
C SER A 36 -16.60 -13.15 -25.69
N GLY A 37 -16.97 -12.66 -24.51
CA GLY A 37 -18.33 -12.18 -24.24
C GLY A 37 -19.32 -13.24 -23.74
N GLN A 38 -18.98 -14.53 -23.78
CA GLN A 38 -19.84 -15.63 -23.34
C GLN A 38 -19.26 -16.34 -22.11
N ILE A 39 -20.14 -16.80 -21.21
CA ILE A 39 -19.76 -17.58 -20.03
C ILE A 39 -19.54 -19.02 -20.46
N THR A 40 -18.40 -19.61 -20.12
CA THR A 40 -18.12 -21.02 -20.44
C THR A 40 -19.13 -21.94 -19.74
N PRO A 41 -19.59 -23.02 -20.40
CA PRO A 41 -20.53 -23.95 -19.79
C PRO A 41 -19.89 -24.81 -18.69
N GLU A 42 -18.58 -24.99 -18.73
CA GLU A 42 -17.82 -25.87 -17.82
C GLU A 42 -17.43 -25.14 -16.52
N TRP A 43 -17.65 -25.82 -15.39
CA TRP A 43 -17.12 -25.44 -14.08
C TRP A 43 -15.72 -26.01 -13.90
N ILE A 44 -14.78 -25.19 -13.44
CA ILE A 44 -13.36 -25.55 -13.29
C ILE A 44 -12.94 -25.24 -11.86
N ASP A 45 -12.14 -26.10 -11.23
CA ASP A 45 -11.59 -25.86 -9.90
C ASP A 45 -10.72 -24.59 -9.86
N TYR A 46 -11.00 -23.71 -8.90
CA TYR A 46 -10.39 -22.38 -8.81
C TYR A 46 -8.91 -22.40 -8.39
N TRP A 47 -8.45 -23.48 -7.75
CA TRP A 47 -7.13 -23.52 -7.12
C TRP A 47 -5.97 -23.42 -8.13
N ASP A 48 -6.21 -23.75 -9.41
CA ASP A 48 -5.18 -23.89 -10.44
C ASP A 48 -5.00 -22.67 -11.37
N ARG A 49 -5.60 -21.50 -11.10
CA ARG A 49 -5.49 -20.34 -12.03
C ARG A 49 -5.19 -18.98 -11.41
N THR A 50 -4.38 -18.22 -12.15
CA THR A 50 -3.92 -16.87 -11.87
C THR A 50 -4.76 -15.80 -12.59
N ASN A 51 -5.04 -14.71 -11.87
CA ASN A 51 -5.25 -13.32 -12.33
C ASN A 51 -6.53 -12.90 -13.09
N ALA A 52 -7.55 -13.74 -13.28
CA ALA A 52 -8.86 -13.25 -13.76
C ALA A 52 -9.94 -13.38 -12.68
N LEU A 53 -10.66 -12.29 -12.40
CA LEU A 53 -11.88 -12.36 -11.58
C LEU A 53 -12.91 -13.24 -12.33
N PRO A 54 -13.32 -14.39 -11.78
CA PRO A 54 -14.27 -15.28 -12.44
C PRO A 54 -15.63 -14.60 -12.61
N SER A 55 -16.37 -14.94 -13.68
CA SER A 55 -17.69 -14.36 -13.95
C SER A 55 -18.79 -14.99 -13.09
N LEU A 56 -18.61 -16.27 -12.75
CA LEU A 56 -19.41 -16.97 -11.75
C LEU A 56 -18.48 -17.79 -10.87
N VAL A 57 -18.74 -17.78 -9.57
CA VAL A 57 -18.12 -18.68 -8.59
C VAL A 57 -19.23 -19.51 -7.98
N ARG A 58 -19.02 -20.80 -7.75
CA ARG A 58 -19.86 -21.59 -6.85
C ARG A 58 -19.01 -22.22 -5.78
N VAL A 59 -19.56 -22.26 -4.58
CA VAL A 59 -18.99 -23.02 -3.47
C VAL A 59 -19.87 -24.24 -3.25
N SER A 60 -19.24 -25.40 -3.24
CA SER A 60 -19.89 -26.68 -2.95
C SER A 60 -19.34 -27.20 -1.63
N LEU A 61 -20.24 -27.39 -0.67
CA LEU A 61 -19.96 -27.96 0.65
C LEU A 61 -20.57 -29.35 0.69
N ALA A 62 -19.78 -30.36 1.03
CA ALA A 62 -20.26 -31.71 1.28
C ALA A 62 -20.15 -32.03 2.77
N GLU A 63 -21.26 -32.40 3.38
CA GLU A 63 -21.35 -32.97 4.72
C GLU A 63 -21.55 -34.49 4.58
N THR A 64 -20.88 -35.26 5.45
CA THR A 64 -20.65 -36.73 5.52
C THR A 64 -21.44 -37.67 4.58
N GLU A 65 -20.82 -38.80 4.21
CA GLU A 65 -21.37 -39.85 3.32
C GLU A 65 -22.81 -40.34 3.68
N GLU A 66 -23.20 -40.26 4.95
CA GLU A 66 -24.49 -40.78 5.45
C GLU A 66 -25.71 -39.91 5.10
N ALA A 67 -25.53 -38.63 4.75
CA ALA A 67 -26.63 -37.76 4.32
C ALA A 67 -26.13 -36.56 3.48
N PRO A 68 -25.80 -36.76 2.19
CA PRO A 68 -25.19 -35.73 1.36
C PRO A 68 -26.22 -34.64 1.00
N ARG A 69 -26.34 -33.61 1.84
CA ARG A 69 -27.00 -32.36 1.45
C ARG A 69 -25.98 -31.49 0.73
N GLN A 70 -25.83 -31.71 -0.57
CA GLN A 70 -25.02 -30.82 -1.40
C GLN A 70 -25.73 -29.47 -1.53
N LYS A 71 -25.18 -28.43 -0.90
CA LYS A 71 -25.73 -27.07 -1.00
C LYS A 71 -24.80 -26.23 -1.85
N THR A 72 -25.22 -25.97 -3.08
CA THR A 72 -24.50 -25.11 -4.02
C THR A 72 -25.00 -23.68 -3.90
N PHE A 73 -24.08 -22.75 -3.66
CA PHE A 73 -24.38 -21.32 -3.63
C PHE A 73 -23.73 -20.64 -4.84
N PRO A 74 -24.51 -20.09 -5.79
CA PRO A 74 -23.95 -19.25 -6.84
C PRO A 74 -23.56 -17.89 -6.26
N ILE A 75 -22.28 -17.53 -6.40
CA ILE A 75 -21.76 -16.20 -6.12
C ILE A 75 -21.53 -15.54 -7.48
N PHE A 76 -22.35 -14.55 -7.81
CA PHE A 76 -22.19 -13.78 -9.03
C PHE A 76 -21.19 -12.64 -8.80
N SER A 77 -20.10 -12.59 -9.56
CA SER A 77 -19.13 -11.48 -9.44
C SER A 77 -19.70 -10.14 -9.88
N ASN A 78 -20.77 -10.14 -10.69
CA ASN A 78 -21.51 -8.94 -11.08
C ASN A 78 -22.47 -8.40 -10.00
N GLN A 79 -22.70 -9.13 -8.90
CA GLN A 79 -23.49 -8.66 -7.75
C GLN A 79 -22.62 -8.21 -6.57
N ALA A 80 -21.30 -8.36 -6.67
CA ALA A 80 -20.39 -7.63 -5.80
C ALA A 80 -20.40 -6.15 -6.23
N ILE A 81 -21.35 -5.37 -5.71
CA ILE A 81 -21.47 -3.91 -5.90
C ILE A 81 -20.17 -3.17 -5.47
N HIS A 82 -19.22 -3.88 -4.84
CA HIS A 82 -17.94 -3.38 -4.37
C HIS A 82 -16.71 -3.89 -5.14
N ALA A 83 -16.86 -4.78 -6.13
CA ALA A 83 -15.73 -5.22 -6.95
C ALA A 83 -15.35 -4.11 -7.95
N LYS A 84 -14.61 -3.11 -7.45
CA LYS A 84 -14.02 -2.08 -8.28
C LYS A 84 -13.07 -2.77 -9.28
N PRO A 85 -13.08 -2.38 -10.57
CA PRO A 85 -12.08 -2.89 -11.51
C PRO A 85 -10.68 -2.63 -10.96
N PRO A 86 -9.69 -3.49 -11.28
CA PRO A 86 -8.30 -3.27 -10.84
C PRO A 86 -7.89 -1.85 -11.26
N ARG A 87 -7.62 -1.00 -10.27
CA ARG A 87 -7.27 0.41 -10.50
C ARG A 87 -5.95 0.44 -11.26
N LYS A 88 -5.86 1.27 -12.30
CA LYS A 88 -4.61 1.48 -13.07
C LYS A 88 -3.50 1.87 -12.09
N ILE A 89 -2.55 0.98 -11.88
CA ILE A 89 -1.35 1.30 -11.11
C ILE A 89 -0.43 2.10 -12.03
N LEU A 90 -0.08 3.33 -11.62
CA LEU A 90 0.86 4.15 -12.34
C LEU A 90 2.25 3.51 -12.23
N ARG A 91 2.75 2.93 -13.34
CA ARG A 91 4.12 2.43 -13.42
C ARG A 91 5.01 3.51 -14.00
N LEU A 92 6.00 3.95 -13.23
CA LEU A 92 7.00 4.93 -13.67
C LEU A 92 8.36 4.27 -13.78
N SER A 93 9.15 4.69 -14.76
CA SER A 93 10.57 4.32 -14.81
C SER A 93 11.36 5.17 -13.82
N ALA A 94 12.44 4.62 -13.25
CA ALA A 94 13.33 5.33 -12.35
C ALA A 94 13.82 6.66 -12.94
N LYS A 95 14.21 6.66 -14.22
CA LYS A 95 14.65 7.87 -14.93
C LYS A 95 13.59 8.96 -14.97
N ARG A 96 12.32 8.62 -15.25
CA ARG A 96 11.24 9.60 -15.23
C ARG A 96 10.96 10.08 -13.81
N PHE A 97 10.94 9.17 -12.85
CA PHE A 97 10.73 9.54 -11.45
C PHE A 97 11.79 10.52 -10.93
N GLU A 98 13.05 10.33 -11.31
CA GLU A 98 14.15 11.21 -10.96
C GLU A 98 14.03 12.61 -11.62
N ILE A 99 13.75 12.64 -12.92
CA ILE A 99 13.68 13.88 -13.73
C ILE A 99 12.40 14.67 -13.47
N ASP A 100 11.27 13.97 -13.33
CA ASP A 100 9.95 14.59 -13.19
C ASP A 100 9.58 14.79 -11.71
N GLY A 101 10.30 14.17 -10.77
CA GLY A 101 9.97 14.20 -9.36
C GLY A 101 8.73 13.36 -9.03
N ILE A 102 8.17 13.61 -7.84
CA ILE A 102 7.08 12.83 -7.28
C ILE A 102 5.75 13.27 -7.90
N PRO A 103 4.99 12.37 -8.55
CA PRO A 103 3.74 12.72 -9.21
C PRO A 103 2.70 13.27 -8.22
N GLY A 104 2.28 14.51 -8.43
CA GLY A 104 1.22 15.14 -7.64
C GLY A 104 1.67 15.75 -6.31
N ALA A 105 2.91 15.54 -5.88
CA ALA A 105 3.41 16.13 -4.63
C ALA A 105 3.39 17.66 -4.69
N GLY A 106 2.68 18.27 -3.74
CA GLY A 106 2.49 19.71 -3.68
C GLY A 106 1.74 20.26 -4.88
N SER A 107 0.87 19.48 -5.53
CA SER A 107 0.07 19.97 -6.65
C SER A 107 -0.97 21.01 -6.21
N GLU A 108 -1.55 20.83 -5.02
CA GLU A 108 -2.53 21.74 -4.44
C GLU A 108 -1.87 23.03 -3.91
N ASP A 109 -2.56 24.16 -4.07
CA ASP A 109 -2.14 25.43 -3.48
C ASP A 109 -2.27 25.36 -1.96
N GLY A 110 -1.22 25.82 -1.26
CA GLY A 110 -1.15 25.74 0.20
C GLY A 110 -0.85 24.35 0.75
N ALA A 111 -0.44 23.39 -0.09
CA ALA A 111 -0.08 22.05 0.35
C ALA A 111 1.04 22.04 1.41
N ASN A 112 0.85 21.23 2.45
CA ASN A 112 1.82 20.93 3.50
C ASN A 112 2.32 19.51 3.28
N VAL A 113 3.43 19.39 2.55
CA VAL A 113 3.93 18.11 2.04
C VAL A 113 4.98 17.53 2.98
N VAL A 114 4.82 16.28 3.38
CA VAL A 114 5.86 15.59 4.17
C VAL A 114 6.47 14.47 3.37
N PHE A 115 7.79 14.46 3.24
CA PHE A 115 8.55 13.38 2.63
C PHE A 115 9.18 12.52 3.73
N ILE A 116 8.98 11.21 3.68
CA ILE A 116 9.66 10.22 4.52
C ILE A 116 10.51 9.35 3.59
N ILE A 117 11.82 9.35 3.78
CA ILE A 117 12.77 8.69 2.89
C ILE A 117 13.48 7.57 3.65
N ASP A 118 13.36 6.35 3.15
CA ASP A 118 14.17 5.23 3.60
C ASP A 118 15.64 5.47 3.27
N LYS A 119 16.53 5.36 4.26
CA LYS A 119 17.99 5.35 4.06
C LYS A 119 18.66 4.12 4.67
N SER A 120 17.91 3.04 4.79
CA SER A 120 18.41 1.73 5.15
C SER A 120 19.46 1.22 4.15
N VAL A 121 20.19 0.18 4.55
CA VAL A 121 21.29 -0.34 3.73
C VAL A 121 20.80 -0.84 2.37
N SER A 122 19.61 -1.43 2.29
CA SER A 122 19.04 -1.96 1.04
C SER A 122 18.74 -0.89 -0.01
N MET A 123 18.54 0.37 0.42
CA MET A 123 18.41 1.52 -0.48
C MET A 123 19.68 1.85 -1.26
N ASN A 124 20.84 1.29 -0.86
CA ASN A 124 22.10 1.39 -1.60
C ASN A 124 22.67 0.01 -1.98
N MET A 125 21.85 -1.05 -1.93
CA MET A 125 22.23 -2.39 -2.36
C MET A 125 21.66 -2.71 -3.75
N GLY A 126 22.41 -3.46 -4.54
CA GLY A 126 22.01 -3.89 -5.88
C GLY A 126 22.59 -3.02 -6.99
N ARG A 127 21.98 -3.07 -8.18
CA ARG A 127 22.49 -2.39 -9.39
C ARG A 127 22.18 -0.88 -9.43
N HIS A 128 21.23 -0.42 -8.62
CA HIS A 128 20.74 0.95 -8.61
C HIS A 128 20.89 1.57 -7.22
N ASN A 129 21.36 2.81 -7.17
CA ASN A 129 21.39 3.59 -5.95
C ASN A 129 20.00 4.19 -5.71
N ARG A 130 19.11 3.42 -5.07
CA ARG A 130 17.71 3.81 -4.81
C ARG A 130 17.64 5.08 -3.96
N LEU A 131 18.51 5.23 -2.97
CA LEU A 131 18.57 6.43 -2.14
C LEU A 131 18.88 7.67 -3.00
N ALA A 132 19.84 7.59 -3.91
CA ALA A 132 20.12 8.71 -4.82
C ALA A 132 18.91 9.06 -5.69
N ILE A 133 18.22 8.06 -6.25
CA ILE A 133 16.99 8.25 -7.02
C ILE A 133 15.90 8.95 -6.17
N ALA A 134 15.69 8.50 -4.93
CA ALA A 134 14.75 9.10 -3.99
C ALA A 134 15.07 10.57 -3.71
N LYS A 135 16.34 10.87 -3.39
CA LYS A 135 16.81 12.22 -3.08
C LYS A 135 16.62 13.16 -4.27
N ASN A 136 16.97 12.71 -5.47
CA ASN A 136 16.83 13.51 -6.69
C ASN A 136 15.35 13.77 -7.00
N ALA A 137 14.47 12.77 -6.87
CA ALA A 137 13.04 12.96 -7.07
C ALA A 137 12.42 13.94 -6.05
N VAL A 138 12.82 13.86 -4.77
CA VAL A 138 12.40 14.82 -3.74
C VAL A 138 12.92 16.23 -4.08
N GLN A 139 14.20 16.37 -4.45
CA GLN A 139 14.78 17.67 -4.81
C GLN A 139 14.05 18.32 -6.00
N THR A 140 13.78 17.53 -7.04
CA THR A 140 12.99 17.97 -8.20
C THR A 140 11.60 18.44 -7.77
N SER A 141 10.95 17.71 -6.87
CA SER A 141 9.62 18.07 -6.35
C SER A 141 9.65 19.38 -5.56
N LEU A 142 10.65 19.57 -4.69
CA LEU A 142 10.85 20.79 -3.93
C LEU A 142 11.08 22.01 -4.84
N ASN A 143 11.88 21.86 -5.89
CA ASN A 143 12.11 22.90 -6.89
C ASN A 143 10.79 23.33 -7.56
N LYS A 144 9.92 22.38 -7.92
CA LYS A 144 8.59 22.68 -8.48
C LYS A 144 7.66 23.36 -7.48
N MET A 145 7.68 22.92 -6.22
CA MET A 145 6.92 23.55 -5.14
C MET A 145 7.33 25.00 -4.91
N ALA A 146 8.64 25.30 -4.99
CA ALA A 146 9.16 26.65 -4.79
C ALA A 146 8.71 27.63 -5.88
N GLN A 147 8.46 27.16 -7.09
CA GLN A 147 7.96 27.99 -8.20
C GLN A 147 6.51 28.41 -8.02
N SER A 148 5.72 27.62 -7.30
CA SER A 148 4.26 27.77 -7.28
C SER A 148 3.74 28.55 -6.06
N GLY A 149 4.62 28.92 -5.11
CA GLY A 149 4.27 29.73 -3.93
C GLY A 149 3.35 29.02 -2.93
N GLY A 150 3.27 29.53 -1.70
CA GLY A 150 2.30 29.10 -0.67
C GLY A 150 2.47 27.69 -0.06
N ARG A 151 3.27 26.82 -0.66
CA ARG A 151 3.49 25.44 -0.22
C ARG A 151 4.52 25.35 0.90
N GLN A 152 4.37 24.34 1.76
CA GLN A 152 5.31 24.01 2.81
C GLN A 152 5.76 22.57 2.70
N PHE A 153 6.93 22.27 3.23
CA PHE A 153 7.47 20.93 3.25
C PHE A 153 8.22 20.59 4.53
N ALA A 154 8.29 19.30 4.85
CA ALA A 154 9.24 18.73 5.79
C ALA A 154 9.82 17.44 5.20
N ILE A 155 11.03 17.08 5.62
CA ILE A 155 11.70 15.86 5.15
C ILE A 155 12.17 15.08 6.37
N TYR A 156 11.85 13.80 6.40
CA TYR A 156 12.35 12.84 7.35
C TYR A 156 13.14 11.78 6.58
N THR A 157 14.29 11.39 7.10
CA THR A 157 14.97 10.17 6.66
C THR A 157 14.97 9.18 7.80
N TYR A 158 14.96 7.88 7.53
CA TYR A 158 15.06 6.88 8.57
C TYR A 158 15.96 5.70 8.22
N ASN A 159 16.58 5.15 9.25
CA ASN A 159 17.15 3.81 9.30
C ASN A 159 16.77 3.18 10.65
N LYS A 160 17.74 2.84 11.51
CA LYS A 160 17.52 2.54 12.92
C LYS A 160 16.82 3.69 13.65
N GLU A 161 17.17 4.94 13.33
CA GLU A 161 16.63 6.17 13.93
C GLU A 161 16.13 7.10 12.81
N SER A 162 15.33 8.10 13.17
CA SER A 162 14.84 9.12 12.23
C SER A 162 15.55 10.47 12.41
N GLU A 163 15.92 11.07 11.29
CA GLU A 163 16.49 12.41 11.20
C GLU A 163 15.58 13.31 10.36
N SER A 164 15.51 14.60 10.66
CA SER A 164 14.63 15.53 9.96
C SER A 164 15.35 16.78 9.45
N PHE A 165 14.93 17.23 8.26
CA PHE A 165 15.23 18.56 7.78
C PHE A 165 14.22 19.53 8.38
N GLY A 166 14.66 20.22 9.43
CA GLY A 166 13.80 21.07 10.24
C GLY A 166 12.93 20.25 11.21
N PRO A 167 12.51 20.84 12.34
CA PRO A 167 11.61 20.20 13.29
C PRO A 167 10.13 20.28 12.86
N GLN A 168 9.79 21.11 11.88
CA GLN A 168 8.43 21.42 11.44
C GLN A 168 8.39 21.77 9.95
N LEU A 169 7.18 21.88 9.39
CA LEU A 169 6.94 22.36 8.03
C LEU A 169 7.58 23.74 7.80
N VAL A 170 8.37 23.84 6.72
CA VAL A 170 8.99 25.09 6.27
C VAL A 170 8.44 25.49 4.91
N ARG A 171 8.36 26.79 4.66
CA ARG A 171 7.93 27.30 3.34
C ARG A 171 8.87 26.79 2.23
N ALA A 172 8.29 26.34 1.12
CA ALA A 172 9.00 26.05 -0.12
C ALA A 172 9.48 27.35 -0.80
N SER A 173 10.55 27.95 -0.27
CA SER A 173 11.26 29.06 -0.90
C SER A 173 12.57 28.55 -1.50
N SER A 174 13.13 29.25 -2.50
CA SER A 174 14.42 28.88 -3.10
C SER A 174 15.53 28.71 -2.06
N GLN A 175 15.52 29.54 -1.00
CA GLN A 175 16.50 29.43 0.10
C GLN A 175 16.30 28.16 0.94
N ASN A 176 15.06 27.82 1.32
CA ASN A 176 14.79 26.62 2.11
C ASN A 176 15.00 25.35 1.29
N VAL A 177 14.64 25.37 0.01
CA VAL A 177 14.90 24.28 -0.92
C VAL A 177 16.40 24.06 -1.11
N LYS A 178 17.20 25.14 -1.19
CA LYS A 178 18.66 25.00 -1.25
C LYS A 178 19.25 24.39 0.03
N LYS A 179 18.78 24.82 1.21
CA LYS A 179 19.16 24.22 2.49
C LYS A 179 18.78 22.74 2.58
N ALA A 180 17.61 22.39 2.06
CA ALA A 180 17.13 21.00 2.00
C ALA A 180 18.02 20.16 1.08
N GLU A 181 18.42 20.69 -0.06
CA GLU A 181 19.36 20.06 -0.99
C GLU A 181 20.70 19.75 -0.30
N ASP A 182 21.27 20.77 0.36
CA ASP A 182 22.55 20.64 1.05
C ASP A 182 22.44 19.61 2.19
N TRP A 183 21.34 19.61 2.95
CA TRP A 183 21.07 18.60 3.97
C TRP A 183 20.88 17.20 3.38
N LEU A 184 20.07 17.02 2.33
CA LEU A 184 19.88 15.74 1.65
C LEU A 184 21.20 15.16 1.11
N SER A 185 22.14 16.02 0.71
CA SER A 185 23.47 15.57 0.25
C SER A 185 24.26 14.86 1.36
N THR A 186 24.05 15.23 2.63
CA THR A 186 24.68 14.57 3.79
C THR A 186 23.97 13.29 4.21
N GLN A 187 22.70 13.12 3.79
CA GLN A 187 21.91 11.92 4.05
C GLN A 187 22.41 10.76 3.20
N ASN A 188 23.30 9.97 3.80
CA ASN A 188 23.90 8.79 3.20
C ASN A 188 23.57 7.55 4.05
N VAL A 189 23.64 6.39 3.42
CA VAL A 189 23.52 5.10 4.13
C VAL A 189 24.69 4.96 5.10
N ASP A 190 24.40 4.81 6.38
CA ASP A 190 25.38 4.36 7.38
C ASP A 190 25.17 2.87 7.66
N ARG A 191 26.10 2.04 7.19
CA ARG A 191 26.06 0.57 7.38
C ARG A 191 26.14 0.14 8.84
N ARG A 192 26.59 1.02 9.75
CA ARG A 192 26.63 0.75 11.20
C ARG A 192 25.27 0.89 11.85
N LEU A 193 24.36 1.66 11.24
CA LEU A 193 23.00 1.91 11.73
C LEU A 193 21.99 0.99 11.03
N TRP A 194 22.25 -0.32 11.10
CA TRP A 194 21.39 -1.32 10.47
C TRP A 194 20.10 -1.52 11.26
N GLY A 195 18.97 -1.23 10.62
CA GLY A 195 17.62 -1.31 11.17
C GLY A 195 16.67 -0.41 10.39
N ASN A 196 15.37 -0.64 10.54
CA ASN A 196 14.30 0.17 9.93
C ASN A 196 13.33 0.74 10.97
N GLN A 197 13.62 0.59 12.28
CA GLN A 197 12.74 1.02 13.36
C GLN A 197 12.42 2.52 13.31
N GLY A 198 13.33 3.33 12.76
CA GLY A 198 13.19 4.76 12.62
C GLY A 198 11.97 5.18 11.79
N ILE A 199 11.36 4.29 11.00
CA ILE A 199 10.11 4.62 10.30
C ILE A 199 8.98 4.95 11.29
N LEU A 200 8.90 4.25 12.42
CA LEU A 200 7.87 4.49 13.43
C LEU A 200 8.09 5.84 14.10
N GLU A 201 9.34 6.16 14.40
CA GLU A 201 9.73 7.46 14.95
C GLU A 201 9.49 8.59 13.94
N ALA A 202 9.76 8.37 12.66
CA ALA A 202 9.48 9.34 11.61
C ALA A 202 7.97 9.62 11.53
N ILE A 203 7.13 8.58 11.47
CA ILE A 203 5.66 8.72 11.48
C ILE A 203 5.19 9.47 12.72
N GLN A 204 5.73 9.15 13.89
CA GLN A 204 5.43 9.88 15.12
C GLN A 204 5.77 11.37 14.98
N LYS A 205 7.00 11.70 14.56
CA LYS A 205 7.45 13.09 14.37
C LYS A 205 6.63 13.86 13.32
N VAL A 206 6.10 13.19 12.29
CA VAL A 206 5.21 13.82 11.29
C VAL A 206 3.96 14.42 11.94
N PHE A 207 3.40 13.73 12.94
CA PHE A 207 2.16 14.14 13.61
C PHE A 207 2.39 14.87 14.93
N GLU A 208 3.64 14.93 15.40
CA GLU A 208 4.04 15.74 16.56
C GLU A 208 4.05 17.24 16.26
N GLY A 209 3.91 18.06 17.31
CA GLY A 209 4.16 19.50 17.24
C GLY A 209 3.12 20.33 16.48
N GLY A 210 1.96 19.76 16.15
CA GLY A 210 0.87 20.47 15.46
C GLY A 210 1.09 20.64 13.96
N SER A 211 2.07 19.93 13.39
CA SER A 211 2.25 19.77 11.94
C SER A 211 0.94 19.26 11.33
N ARG A 212 0.36 19.99 10.37
CA ARG A 212 -0.89 19.61 9.68
C ARG A 212 -0.58 19.23 8.23
N PRO A 213 0.03 18.05 7.99
CA PRO A 213 0.32 17.62 6.64
C PRO A 213 -0.99 17.45 5.86
N THR A 214 -1.00 17.94 4.62
CA THR A 214 -2.08 17.67 3.66
C THR A 214 -1.81 16.40 2.87
N GLU A 215 -0.54 15.98 2.79
CA GLU A 215 -0.11 14.75 2.14
C GLU A 215 1.24 14.29 2.69
N ILE A 216 1.42 12.98 2.76
CA ILE A 216 2.65 12.32 3.22
C ILE A 216 3.11 11.36 2.13
N TRP A 217 4.40 11.40 1.80
CA TRP A 217 5.04 10.58 0.77
C TRP A 217 6.17 9.74 1.39
N LEU A 218 5.91 8.46 1.58
CA LEU A 218 6.94 7.48 1.91
C LEU A 218 7.65 7.02 0.64
N ILE A 219 8.97 7.12 0.59
CA ILE A 219 9.82 6.62 -0.50
C ILE A 219 10.75 5.57 0.08
N ALA A 220 10.51 4.31 -0.28
CA ALA A 220 11.22 3.18 0.31
C ALA A 220 11.38 2.02 -0.69
N ASP A 221 12.17 1.02 -0.33
CA ASP A 221 12.14 -0.30 -0.95
C ASP A 221 11.21 -1.24 -0.16
N SER A 222 11.20 -2.55 -0.47
CA SER A 222 10.32 -3.50 0.22
C SER A 222 10.69 -3.76 1.68
N GLY A 223 11.84 -3.28 2.15
CA GLY A 223 12.32 -3.50 3.52
C GLY A 223 11.55 -2.75 4.59
N PHE A 224 10.81 -1.68 4.27
CA PHE A 224 10.27 -0.74 5.27
C PHE A 224 9.28 -1.34 6.29
N LEU A 225 8.62 -2.44 5.95
CA LEU A 225 7.69 -3.15 6.85
C LEU A 225 8.38 -4.09 7.82
N HIS A 226 9.70 -4.24 7.74
CA HIS A 226 10.46 -5.14 8.60
C HIS A 226 11.66 -4.42 9.19
N ASP A 227 11.96 -4.73 10.44
CA ASP A 227 13.27 -4.40 10.96
C ASP A 227 14.30 -5.29 10.26
N THR A 228 15.17 -4.69 9.45
CA THR A 228 16.19 -5.44 8.71
C THR A 228 17.15 -6.23 9.61
N LYS A 229 17.29 -5.84 10.88
CA LYS A 229 18.18 -6.52 11.83
C LYS A 229 17.53 -7.77 12.43
N SER A 230 16.32 -7.66 12.98
CA SER A 230 15.61 -8.79 13.62
C SER A 230 14.70 -9.58 12.66
N LYS A 231 14.42 -9.03 11.47
CA LYS A 231 13.40 -9.49 10.51
C LYS A 231 11.97 -9.48 11.07
N ASN A 232 11.76 -8.89 12.24
CA ASN A 232 10.43 -8.76 12.81
C ASN A 232 9.62 -7.71 12.03
N PRO A 233 8.31 -7.94 11.83
CA PRO A 233 7.45 -6.96 11.21
C PRO A 233 7.35 -5.71 12.08
N LEU A 234 7.44 -4.54 11.43
CA LEU A 234 7.19 -3.24 12.04
C LEU A 234 5.70 -2.90 11.90
N ASN A 235 5.08 -2.47 12.99
CA ASN A 235 3.65 -2.14 13.01
C ASN A 235 3.36 -0.75 12.43
N VAL A 236 3.76 -0.51 11.18
CA VAL A 236 3.58 0.76 10.47
C VAL A 236 2.09 1.10 10.34
N ARG A 237 1.26 0.12 9.98
CA ARG A 237 -0.19 0.29 9.88
C ARG A 237 -0.82 0.70 11.22
N GLY A 238 -0.41 0.06 12.32
CA GLY A 238 -0.86 0.42 13.67
C GLY A 238 -0.43 1.84 14.07
N ALA A 239 0.80 2.24 13.77
CA ALA A 239 1.28 3.60 14.02
C ALA A 239 0.44 4.63 13.26
N LEU A 240 0.17 4.41 11.97
CA LEU A 240 -0.71 5.28 11.18
C LEU A 240 -2.14 5.30 11.72
N SER A 241 -2.68 4.14 12.13
CA SER A 241 -4.02 4.09 12.74
C SER A 241 -4.12 4.90 14.04
N ALA A 242 -3.05 4.95 14.82
CA ALA A 242 -3.02 5.69 16.08
C ALA A 242 -2.77 7.19 15.88
N LEU A 243 -1.92 7.57 14.93
CA LEU A 243 -1.38 8.92 14.79
C LEU A 243 -2.02 9.75 13.67
N ASN A 244 -2.70 9.11 12.71
CA ASN A 244 -3.35 9.78 11.57
C ASN A 244 -4.89 9.70 11.64
N PRO A 245 -5.55 10.25 12.68
CA PRO A 245 -7.01 10.17 12.83
C PRO A 245 -7.74 10.95 11.74
N GLN A 246 -7.12 12.00 11.19
CA GLN A 246 -7.69 12.84 10.12
C GLN A 246 -7.55 12.22 8.73
N LYS A 247 -6.92 11.04 8.61
CA LYS A 247 -6.75 10.32 7.34
C LYS A 247 -6.07 11.17 6.27
N THR A 248 -5.04 11.93 6.66
CA THR A 248 -4.12 12.57 5.71
C THR A 248 -3.59 11.49 4.75
N PRO A 249 -3.65 11.71 3.42
CA PRO A 249 -3.13 10.77 2.43
C PRO A 249 -1.71 10.30 2.76
N PHE A 250 -1.56 8.99 2.98
CA PHE A 250 -0.25 8.36 3.15
C PHE A 250 0.12 7.59 1.88
N ASN A 251 0.89 8.27 1.02
CA ASN A 251 1.29 7.80 -0.28
C ASN A 251 2.60 7.02 -0.20
N ILE A 252 2.70 5.90 -0.93
CA ILE A 252 3.84 5.00 -0.91
C ILE A 252 4.45 4.93 -2.30
N ILE A 253 5.72 5.27 -2.40
CA ILE A 253 6.57 5.08 -3.57
C ILE A 253 7.52 3.94 -3.28
N LEU A 254 7.40 2.87 -4.05
CA LEU A 254 8.21 1.68 -3.87
C LEU A 254 9.29 1.60 -4.95
N LEU A 255 10.54 1.79 -4.53
CA LEU A 255 11.73 1.69 -5.37
C LEU A 255 12.18 0.24 -5.44
N GLU A 256 11.56 -0.54 -6.30
CA GLU A 256 11.90 -1.95 -6.46
C GLU A 256 12.05 -2.34 -7.92
N GLY A 257 12.88 -3.33 -8.20
CA GLY A 257 12.96 -3.96 -9.51
C GLY A 257 11.73 -4.84 -9.76
N VAL A 258 10.52 -4.25 -9.74
CA VAL A 258 9.27 -5.02 -9.79
C VAL A 258 8.98 -5.54 -11.21
N GLY A 259 9.70 -5.06 -12.23
CA GLY A 259 9.54 -5.53 -13.61
C GLY A 259 8.08 -5.53 -14.04
N GLN A 260 7.63 -6.62 -14.68
CA GLN A 260 6.22 -6.78 -15.05
C GLN A 260 5.33 -7.31 -13.93
N ASP A 261 5.90 -7.84 -12.84
CA ASP A 261 5.21 -8.74 -11.91
C ASP A 261 4.80 -8.08 -10.59
N LEU A 262 4.37 -6.83 -10.67
CA LEU A 262 3.72 -6.11 -9.58
C LEU A 262 2.55 -6.90 -8.96
N ASN A 263 1.85 -7.69 -9.75
CA ASN A 263 0.75 -8.54 -9.27
C ASN A 263 1.26 -9.64 -8.34
N SER A 264 2.44 -10.23 -8.62
CA SER A 264 3.09 -11.14 -7.68
C SER A 264 3.52 -10.45 -6.39
N LEU A 265 4.06 -9.22 -6.46
CA LEU A 265 4.36 -8.47 -5.24
C LEU A 265 3.08 -8.25 -4.42
N LEU A 266 1.99 -7.82 -5.05
CA LEU A 266 0.71 -7.55 -4.39
C LEU A 266 0.02 -8.81 -3.87
N SER A 267 0.30 -10.00 -4.42
CA SER A 267 -0.23 -11.27 -3.94
C SER A 267 0.52 -11.82 -2.71
N THR A 268 1.67 -11.25 -2.37
CA THR A 268 2.38 -11.62 -1.13
C THR A 268 1.69 -11.02 0.11
N PRO A 269 1.94 -11.59 1.31
CA PRO A 269 1.53 -10.96 2.58
C PRO A 269 2.04 -9.52 2.73
N PHE A 270 3.24 -9.25 2.20
CA PHE A 270 3.82 -7.91 2.16
C PHE A 270 3.01 -6.94 1.31
N GLY A 271 2.70 -7.33 0.07
CA GLY A 271 1.87 -6.52 -0.82
C GLY A 271 0.45 -6.31 -0.29
N THR A 272 -0.11 -7.32 0.37
CA THR A 272 -1.40 -7.21 1.08
C THR A 272 -1.35 -6.14 2.18
N GLU A 273 -0.27 -6.08 2.96
CA GLU A 273 -0.13 -5.08 4.02
C GLU A 273 0.07 -3.67 3.46
N ILE A 274 0.83 -3.50 2.36
CA ILE A 274 0.91 -2.22 1.63
C ILE A 274 -0.47 -1.75 1.18
N GLU A 275 -1.26 -2.65 0.58
CA GLU A 275 -2.61 -2.30 0.10
C GLU A 275 -3.55 -1.91 1.23
N ARG A 276 -3.43 -2.54 2.41
CA ARG A 276 -4.16 -2.12 3.61
C ARG A 276 -3.73 -0.73 4.07
N ILE A 277 -2.43 -0.48 4.21
CA ILE A 277 -1.92 0.85 4.59
C ILE A 277 -2.44 1.93 3.65
N ARG A 278 -2.32 1.69 2.33
CA ARG A 278 -2.81 2.59 1.28
C ARG A 278 -4.31 2.86 1.43
N THR A 279 -5.11 1.81 1.54
CA THR A 279 -6.58 1.90 1.56
C THR A 279 -7.07 2.58 2.84
N GLU A 280 -6.48 2.25 3.99
CA GLU A 280 -6.87 2.79 5.29
C GLU A 280 -6.45 4.25 5.48
N ASN A 281 -5.54 4.78 4.66
CA ASN A 281 -5.00 6.15 4.74
C ASN A 281 -5.23 6.97 3.47
N ASN A 282 -6.22 6.62 2.64
CA ASN A 282 -6.56 7.35 1.41
C ASN A 282 -5.36 7.64 0.48
N GLY A 283 -4.35 6.78 0.53
CA GLY A 283 -3.09 6.99 -0.19
C GLY A 283 -3.10 6.42 -1.60
N VAL A 284 -2.04 6.75 -2.33
CA VAL A 284 -1.67 6.08 -3.58
C VAL A 284 -0.45 5.19 -3.37
N PHE A 285 -0.35 4.15 -4.19
CA PHE A 285 0.83 3.29 -4.26
C PHE A 285 1.41 3.39 -5.67
N ILE A 286 2.69 3.75 -5.76
CA ILE A 286 3.41 3.97 -7.01
C ILE A 286 4.68 3.12 -7.02
N PRO A 287 4.70 2.00 -7.76
CA PRO A 287 5.92 1.25 -7.98
C PRO A 287 6.80 1.96 -9.03
N ILE A 288 8.07 2.12 -8.70
CA ILE A 288 9.10 2.66 -9.59
C ILE A 288 9.96 1.51 -10.08
N ASN A 289 9.95 1.25 -11.38
CA ASN A 289 10.76 0.20 -11.97
C ASN A 289 12.20 0.72 -12.16
N LEU A 290 13.14 0.06 -11.46
CA LEU A 290 14.57 0.37 -11.45
C LEU A 290 15.31 -0.19 -12.67
#